data_AF-A0A916YKQ7-F1
#
_entry.id   AF-A0A916YKQ7-F1
#
_cell.length_a   1.000
_cell.length_b   1.000
_cell.length_c   1.000
_cell.angle_alpha   90.00
_cell.angle_beta   90.00
_cell.angle_gamma   90.00
#
_symmetry.space_group_name_H-M   'P 1'
#
loop_
_entity.id
_entity.type
_entity.pdbx_description
1 polymer ?
#
loop_
_entity_poly.entity_id
_entity_poly.type
_entity_poly.pdbx_seq_one_letter_code
_entity_poly.pdbx_strand_id
1 'polypeptide(L)'
;MQTTMRTGRALQLDEIANSRNKVTLGFKCSPQLKIGLAKEAQSFSMSLSEYVEAIVENRNTHNKTQQLNEVNDSEALIWQLNAQVKELTRKLSFFYEEPMMKNTFLKYRGQIIPYTDKDGISRKDAITSIEDVYKILFKTNKLS
;
A
#
# COMPACT_ATOMS: atom_id res chain seq x y z
N MET A 1 37.72 9.11 -29.48
CA MET A 1 37.32 9.00 -28.07
C MET A 1 38.14 10.00 -27.28
N GLN A 2 37.54 11.10 -26.80
CA GLN A 2 38.27 12.12 -26.02
C GLN A 2 38.15 11.79 -24.53
N THR A 3 39.28 11.48 -23.90
CA THR A 3 39.43 11.26 -22.46
C THR A 3 39.41 12.61 -21.74
N THR A 4 38.29 12.94 -21.08
CA THR A 4 38.22 14.13 -20.22
C THR A 4 39.00 13.87 -18.93
N MET A 5 40.17 14.48 -18.80
CA MET A 5 40.93 14.51 -17.55
C MET A 5 40.13 15.24 -16.46
N ARG A 6 39.88 14.55 -15.33
CA ARG A 6 39.29 15.12 -14.12
C ARG A 6 40.34 15.99 -13.43
N THR A 7 40.31 17.30 -13.66
CA THR A 7 41.02 18.27 -12.83
C THR A 7 40.07 18.81 -11.76
N GLY A 8 40.15 18.25 -10.56
CA GLY A 8 39.38 18.71 -9.41
C GLY A 8 40.22 18.62 -8.15
N ARG A 9 40.40 19.75 -7.46
CA ARG A 9 40.92 19.81 -6.09
C ARG A 9 39.95 19.04 -5.19
N ALA A 10 40.44 18.19 -4.29
CA ALA A 10 39.58 17.43 -3.39
C ALA A 10 38.72 18.41 -2.55
N LEU A 11 37.40 18.18 -2.48
CA LEU A 11 36.51 18.97 -1.64
C LEU A 11 36.83 18.70 -0.17
N GLN A 12 37.19 19.75 0.58
CA GLN A 12 37.36 19.70 2.03
C GLN A 12 35.99 19.83 2.69
N LEU A 13 35.32 18.68 2.89
CA LEU A 13 33.94 18.61 3.40
C LEU A 13 33.82 19.17 4.82
N ASP A 14 34.83 18.98 5.66
CA ASP A 14 34.83 19.41 7.07
C ASP A 14 34.87 20.94 7.21
N GLU A 15 35.60 21.63 6.34
CA GLU A 15 35.66 23.10 6.34
C GLU A 15 34.34 23.71 5.84
N ILE A 16 33.71 23.08 4.85
CA ILE A 16 32.43 23.51 4.28
C ILE A 16 31.31 23.31 5.31
N ALA A 17 31.28 22.17 6.02
CA ALA A 17 30.27 21.83 7.00
C ALA A 17 30.23 22.80 8.20
N ASN A 18 31.38 23.38 8.56
CA ASN A 18 31.50 24.31 9.68
C ASN A 18 31.43 25.79 9.27
N SER A 19 31.33 26.07 7.98
CA SER A 19 31.27 27.45 7.48
C SER A 19 29.88 28.06 7.71
N ARG A 20 29.83 29.28 8.27
CA ARG A 20 28.58 30.04 8.45
C ARG A 20 28.13 30.83 7.21
N ASN A 21 29.00 30.91 6.21
CA ASN A 21 28.77 31.70 5.01
C ASN A 21 28.24 30.82 3.88
N LYS A 22 27.42 31.39 2.98
CA LYS A 22 26.98 30.69 1.78
C LYS A 22 28.19 30.30 0.92
N VAL A 23 28.22 29.04 0.48
CA VAL A 23 29.29 28.49 -0.38
C VAL A 23 28.78 28.41 -1.82
N THR A 24 29.65 28.71 -2.79
CA THR A 24 29.30 28.68 -4.22
C THR A 24 29.42 27.26 -4.77
N LEU A 25 28.33 26.73 -5.32
CA LEU A 25 28.32 25.47 -6.06
C LEU A 25 28.58 25.71 -7.55
N GLY A 26 29.82 25.49 -8.01
CA GLY A 26 30.19 25.61 -9.42
C GLY A 26 30.36 24.24 -10.08
N PHE A 27 29.54 23.93 -11.09
CA PHE A 27 29.69 22.72 -11.89
C PHE A 27 29.50 22.97 -13.39
N LYS A 28 30.19 22.17 -14.22
CA LYS A 28 29.99 22.15 -15.67
C LYS A 28 28.81 21.25 -15.99
N CYS A 29 27.88 21.74 -16.82
CA CYS A 29 26.75 20.98 -17.32
C CYS A 29 26.59 21.16 -18.83
N SER A 30 25.78 20.30 -19.46
CA SER A 30 25.44 20.47 -20.87
C SER A 30 24.59 21.74 -21.07
N PRO A 31 24.72 22.42 -22.22
CA PRO A 31 23.94 23.62 -22.52
C PRO A 31 22.43 23.38 -22.44
N GLN A 32 21.96 22.23 -22.91
CA GLN A 32 20.54 21.85 -22.89
C GLN A 32 20.00 21.77 -21.46
N LEU A 33 20.78 21.18 -20.54
CA LEU A 33 20.38 21.08 -19.14
C LEU A 33 20.30 22.46 -18.48
N LYS A 34 21.27 23.35 -18.76
CA LYS A 34 21.25 24.72 -18.24
C LYS A 34 20.02 25.50 -18.73
N ILE A 35 19.66 25.35 -20.00
CA ILE A 35 18.46 25.99 -20.58
C ILE A 35 17.19 25.44 -19.94
N GLY A 36 17.09 24.12 -19.76
CA GLY A 36 15.95 23.48 -19.11
C GLY A 36 15.73 24.02 -17.70
N LEU A 37 16.77 23.96 -16.86
CA LEU A 37 16.70 24.45 -15.48
C LEU A 37 16.38 25.95 -15.41
N ALA A 38 16.90 26.76 -16.34
CA ALA A 38 16.61 28.19 -16.37
C ALA A 38 15.14 28.48 -16.73
N LYS A 39 14.55 27.74 -17.67
CA LYS A 39 13.12 27.86 -18.01
C LYS A 39 12.22 27.44 -16.86
N GLU A 40 12.57 26.35 -16.18
CA GLU A 40 11.84 25.88 -15.02
C GLU A 40 11.91 26.90 -13.88
N ALA A 41 13.10 27.40 -13.54
CA ALA A 41 13.27 28.46 -12.53
C ALA A 41 12.41 29.70 -12.85
N GLN A 42 12.38 30.13 -14.11
CA GLN A 42 11.53 31.23 -14.56
C GLN A 42 10.05 30.95 -14.38
N SER A 43 9.60 29.73 -14.67
CA SER A 43 8.19 29.34 -14.47
C SER A 43 7.76 29.41 -13.00
N PHE A 44 8.68 29.20 -12.08
CA PHE A 44 8.45 29.33 -10.64
C PHE A 44 8.76 30.74 -10.09
N SER A 45 9.10 31.70 -10.95
CA SER A 45 9.52 33.06 -10.55
C SER A 45 10.70 33.07 -9.57
N MET A 46 11.62 32.11 -9.71
CA MET A 46 12.80 31.94 -8.87
C MET A 46 14.08 32.20 -9.66
N SER A 47 15.16 32.54 -8.96
CA SER A 47 16.50 32.49 -9.55
C SER A 47 16.94 31.04 -9.78
N LEU A 48 17.86 30.83 -10.71
CA LEU A 48 18.40 29.49 -11.00
C LEU A 48 19.06 28.85 -9.78
N SER A 49 19.73 29.64 -8.94
CA SER A 49 20.32 29.19 -7.67
C SER A 49 19.25 28.71 -6.68
N GLU A 50 18.19 29.49 -6.47
CA GLU A 50 17.10 29.13 -5.56
C GLU A 50 16.35 27.90 -6.06
N TYR A 51 16.14 27.80 -7.37
CA TYR A 51 15.48 26.63 -7.96
C TYR A 51 16.29 25.35 -7.76
N VAL A 52 17.62 25.42 -7.94
CA VAL A 52 18.51 24.27 -7.71
C VAL A 52 18.58 23.91 -6.24
N GLU A 53 18.62 24.89 -5.33
CA GLU A 53 18.52 24.65 -3.87
C GLU A 53 17.21 23.92 -3.53
N ALA A 54 16.08 24.41 -4.03
CA ALA A 54 14.76 23.82 -3.79
C ALA A 54 14.64 22.38 -4.33
N ILE A 55 15.22 22.08 -5.50
CA ILE A 55 15.26 20.70 -6.03
C ILE A 55 16.05 19.78 -5.09
N VAL A 56 17.21 20.22 -4.61
CA VAL A 56 18.06 19.41 -3.74
C VAL A 56 17.40 19.19 -2.37
N GLU A 57 16.78 20.22 -1.80
CA GLU A 57 16.02 20.13 -0.55
C GLU A 57 14.82 19.19 -0.69
N ASN A 58 14.04 19.32 -1.78
CA ASN A 58 12.91 18.42 -2.05
C ASN A 58 13.34 16.97 -2.26
N ARG A 59 14.51 16.75 -2.88
CA ARG A 59 15.05 15.39 -3.02
C ARG A 59 15.46 14.80 -1.67
N ASN A 60 16.06 15.60 -0.80
CA ASN A 60 16.49 15.17 0.53
C ASN A 60 15.32 14.93 1.48
N THR A 61 14.25 15.73 1.39
CA THR A 61 13.01 15.50 2.14
C THR A 61 12.31 14.24 1.63
N HIS A 62 12.15 14.05 0.32
CA HIS A 62 11.57 12.81 -0.21
C HIS A 62 12.36 11.55 0.19
N ASN A 63 13.69 11.60 0.19
CA ASN A 63 14.50 10.45 0.63
C ASN A 63 14.34 10.17 2.14
N LYS A 64 14.21 11.21 2.98
CA LYS A 64 13.93 11.04 4.42
C LYS A 64 12.51 10.53 4.67
N THR A 65 11.53 11.05 3.93
CA THR A 65 10.12 10.66 4.06
C THR A 65 9.86 9.26 3.53
N GLN A 66 10.58 8.80 2.49
CA GLN A 66 10.51 7.40 2.04
C GLN A 66 11.02 6.42 3.10
N GLN A 67 12.10 6.75 3.82
CA GLN A 67 12.58 5.92 4.94
C GLN A 67 11.62 5.90 6.15
N LEU A 68 10.85 6.98 6.38
CA LEU A 68 9.86 7.06 7.46
C LEU A 68 8.50 6.44 7.08
N ASN A 69 8.11 6.49 5.80
CA ASN A 69 6.83 5.95 5.33
C ASN A 69 6.87 4.42 5.13
N GLU A 70 8.03 3.83 4.81
CA GLU A 70 8.14 2.36 4.70
C GLU A 70 7.84 1.62 6.01
N VAL A 71 8.09 2.26 7.17
CA VAL A 71 7.79 1.67 8.49
C VAL A 71 6.29 1.78 8.80
N ASN A 72 5.66 2.91 8.52
CA ASN A 72 4.23 3.13 8.82
C ASN A 72 3.29 2.40 7.84
N ASP A 73 3.63 2.32 6.56
CA ASP A 73 2.84 1.58 5.58
C ASP A 73 2.94 0.07 5.81
N SER A 74 4.10 -0.43 6.28
CA SER A 74 4.27 -1.84 6.64
C SER A 74 3.41 -2.21 7.85
N GLU A 75 3.35 -1.38 8.89
CA GLU A 75 2.52 -1.65 10.07
C GLU A 75 1.02 -1.59 9.75
N ALA A 76 0.58 -0.62 8.94
CA ALA A 76 -0.81 -0.54 8.48
C ALA A 76 -1.21 -1.75 7.61
N LEU A 77 -0.31 -2.18 6.72
CA LEU A 77 -0.50 -3.37 5.88
C LEU A 77 -0.52 -4.65 6.73
N ILE A 78 0.39 -4.79 7.69
CA ILE A 78 0.44 -5.93 8.63
C ILE A 78 -0.84 -5.97 9.47
N TRP A 79 -1.33 -4.84 9.96
CA TRP A 79 -2.59 -4.77 10.70
C TRP A 79 -3.78 -5.19 9.84
N GLN A 80 -3.86 -4.72 8.60
CA GLN A 80 -4.92 -5.09 7.66
C GLN A 80 -4.87 -6.58 7.29
N LEU A 81 -3.67 -7.13 7.05
CA LEU A 81 -3.49 -8.57 6.82
C LEU A 81 -3.91 -9.38 8.06
N ASN A 82 -3.52 -8.97 9.26
CA ASN A 82 -3.89 -9.67 10.49
C ASN A 82 -5.40 -9.64 10.73
N ALA A 83 -6.08 -8.52 10.41
CA ALA A 83 -7.54 -8.43 10.47
C ALA A 83 -8.20 -9.41 9.49
N GLN A 84 -7.71 -9.49 8.24
CA GLN A 84 -8.20 -10.43 7.24
C GLN A 84 -7.95 -11.89 7.64
N VAL A 85 -6.76 -12.22 8.13
CA VAL A 85 -6.41 -13.56 8.62
C VAL A 85 -7.33 -13.93 9.77
N LYS A 86 -7.55 -13.03 10.74
CA LYS A 86 -8.47 -13.28 11.86
C LYS A 86 -9.91 -13.52 11.41
N GLU A 87 -10.39 -12.76 10.43
CA GLU A 87 -11.73 -12.96 9.86
C GLU A 87 -11.84 -14.31 9.15
N LEU A 88 -10.85 -14.68 8.35
CA LEU A 88 -10.79 -15.96 7.63
C LEU A 88 -10.70 -17.14 8.61
N THR A 89 -9.87 -17.05 9.64
CA THR A 89 -9.79 -18.07 10.69
C THR A 89 -11.12 -18.23 11.42
N ARG A 90 -11.83 -17.13 11.70
CA ARG A 90 -13.17 -17.19 12.30
C ARG A 90 -14.20 -17.83 11.36
N LYS A 91 -14.13 -17.56 10.06
CA LYS A 91 -15.00 -18.21 9.07
C LYS A 91 -14.69 -19.70 8.98
N LEU A 92 -13.41 -20.08 8.98
CA LEU A 92 -12.99 -21.48 8.97
C LEU A 92 -13.50 -22.23 10.20
N SER A 93 -13.32 -21.68 11.40
CA SER A 93 -13.80 -22.35 12.62
C SER A 93 -15.32 -22.45 12.66
N PHE A 94 -16.03 -21.38 12.28
CA PHE A 94 -17.50 -21.38 12.33
C PHE A 94 -18.15 -22.29 11.28
N PHE A 95 -17.65 -22.30 10.04
CA PHE A 95 -18.28 -23.04 8.95
C PHE A 95 -17.72 -24.45 8.78
N TYR A 96 -16.43 -24.68 9.01
CA TYR A 96 -15.75 -25.91 8.60
C TYR A 96 -15.29 -26.80 9.77
N GLU A 97 -15.08 -26.24 10.96
CA GLU A 97 -14.76 -27.04 12.15
C GLU A 97 -16.00 -27.54 12.89
N GLU A 98 -17.16 -26.87 12.71
CA GLU A 98 -18.41 -27.31 13.29
C GLU A 98 -18.90 -28.61 12.58
N PRO A 99 -19.00 -29.75 13.29
CA PRO A 99 -19.25 -31.05 12.68
C PRO A 99 -20.61 -31.15 11.99
N MET A 100 -21.64 -30.49 12.53
CA MET A 100 -22.98 -30.51 11.95
C MET A 100 -23.00 -29.82 10.58
N MET A 101 -22.37 -28.66 10.45
CA MET A 101 -22.26 -27.87 9.22
C MET A 101 -21.54 -28.64 8.12
N LYS A 102 -20.39 -29.22 8.45
CA LYS A 102 -19.59 -30.03 7.52
C LYS A 102 -20.33 -31.28 7.06
N ASN A 103 -20.93 -32.03 7.99
CA ASN A 103 -21.68 -33.24 7.67
C ASN A 103 -22.92 -32.93 6.83
N THR A 104 -23.63 -31.86 7.16
CA THR A 104 -24.82 -31.42 6.41
C THR A 104 -24.45 -30.97 4.99
N PHE A 105 -23.36 -30.20 4.84
CA PHE A 105 -22.86 -29.83 3.51
C PHE A 105 -22.45 -31.06 2.70
N LEU A 106 -21.64 -31.96 3.24
CA LEU A 106 -21.22 -33.18 2.53
C LEU A 106 -22.40 -34.06 2.09
N LYS A 107 -23.46 -34.13 2.91
CA LYS A 107 -24.65 -34.94 2.63
C LYS A 107 -25.50 -34.37 1.50
N TYR A 108 -25.58 -33.04 1.37
CA TYR A 108 -26.54 -32.38 0.48
C TYR A 108 -25.91 -31.45 -0.55
N ARG A 109 -24.58 -31.43 -0.68
CA ARG A 109 -23.87 -30.62 -1.68
C ARG A 109 -24.38 -30.96 -3.08
N GLY A 110 -24.72 -29.93 -3.84
CA GLY A 110 -25.26 -30.05 -5.20
C GLY A 110 -26.74 -30.44 -5.25
N GLN A 111 -27.41 -30.59 -4.11
CA GLN A 111 -28.83 -30.91 -4.03
C GLN A 111 -29.65 -29.64 -3.71
N ILE A 112 -30.92 -29.67 -4.14
CA ILE A 112 -31.91 -28.66 -3.78
C ILE A 112 -32.72 -29.21 -2.61
N ILE A 113 -32.57 -28.60 -1.43
CA ILE A 113 -33.31 -29.04 -0.24
C ILE A 113 -34.59 -28.22 -0.08
N PRO A 114 -35.76 -28.86 0.09
CA PRO A 114 -36.96 -28.18 0.57
C PRO A 114 -36.86 -27.90 2.08
N TYR A 115 -37.14 -26.67 2.49
CA TYR A 115 -37.21 -26.27 3.89
C TYR A 115 -38.38 -25.32 4.12
N THR A 116 -38.82 -25.22 5.37
CA THR A 116 -39.86 -24.28 5.77
C THR A 116 -39.20 -23.08 6.44
N ASP A 117 -39.46 -21.88 5.94
CA ASP A 117 -38.92 -20.66 6.55
C ASP A 117 -39.65 -20.29 7.85
N LYS A 118 -39.17 -19.23 8.53
CA LYS A 118 -39.73 -18.75 9.80
C LYS A 118 -41.21 -18.37 9.73
N ASP A 119 -41.69 -18.05 8.53
CA ASP A 119 -43.06 -17.63 8.24
C ASP A 119 -43.96 -18.84 7.90
N GLY A 120 -43.41 -20.06 7.94
CA GLY A 120 -44.15 -21.28 7.61
C GLY A 120 -44.23 -21.56 6.11
N ILE A 121 -43.50 -20.82 5.28
CA ILE A 121 -43.55 -20.95 3.82
C ILE A 121 -42.50 -21.98 3.37
N SER A 122 -42.95 -22.98 2.60
CA SER A 122 -42.03 -23.94 1.98
C SER A 122 -41.22 -23.30 0.87
N ARG A 123 -39.90 -23.34 1.00
CA ARG A 123 -38.91 -22.87 0.03
C ARG A 123 -37.98 -24.00 -0.38
N LYS A 124 -37.24 -23.77 -1.46
CA LYS A 124 -36.23 -24.69 -2.00
C LYS A 124 -35.00 -23.89 -2.35
N ASP A 125 -33.87 -24.19 -1.73
CA ASP A 125 -32.56 -23.59 -2.05
C ASP A 125 -31.56 -24.68 -2.42
N ALA A 126 -30.66 -24.39 -3.35
CA ALA A 126 -29.55 -25.26 -3.72
C ALA A 126 -28.39 -25.07 -2.74
N ILE A 127 -27.76 -26.17 -2.31
CA ILE A 127 -26.55 -26.12 -1.48
C ILE A 127 -25.33 -26.21 -2.39
N THR A 128 -24.76 -25.05 -2.71
CA THR A 128 -23.54 -24.95 -3.54
C THR A 128 -22.30 -24.75 -2.69
N SER A 129 -22.45 -24.04 -1.57
CA SER A 129 -21.40 -23.79 -0.59
C SER A 129 -21.86 -24.11 0.84
N ILE A 130 -20.93 -24.16 1.78
CA ILE A 130 -21.24 -24.47 3.19
C ILE A 130 -22.04 -23.34 3.85
N GLU A 131 -21.89 -22.11 3.35
CA GLU A 131 -22.67 -20.95 3.76
C GLU A 131 -24.16 -21.10 3.41
N ASP A 132 -24.49 -21.84 2.35
CA ASP A 132 -25.89 -22.09 1.99
C ASP A 132 -26.59 -22.98 3.03
N VAL A 133 -25.86 -23.92 3.63
CA VAL A 133 -26.35 -24.71 4.77
C VAL A 133 -26.67 -23.79 5.94
N TYR A 134 -25.77 -22.85 6.25
CA TYR A 134 -25.98 -21.87 7.31
C TYR A 134 -27.21 -21.00 7.04
N LYS A 135 -27.35 -20.48 5.81
CA LYS A 135 -28.50 -19.66 5.41
C LYS A 135 -29.81 -20.42 5.60
N ILE A 136 -29.86 -21.69 5.18
CA ILE A 136 -31.05 -22.52 5.34
C ILE A 136 -31.36 -22.71 6.83
N LEU A 137 -30.38 -23.12 7.64
CA LEU A 137 -30.55 -23.29 9.10
C LEU A 137 -30.98 -21.99 9.80
N PHE A 138 -30.43 -20.85 9.38
CA PHE A 138 -30.80 -19.55 9.92
C PHE A 138 -32.21 -19.14 9.52
N LYS A 139 -32.65 -19.45 8.29
CA LYS A 139 -34.01 -19.18 7.79
C LYS A 139 -35.05 -20.13 8.38
N THR A 140 -34.67 -21.33 8.83
CA THR A 140 -35.59 -22.28 9.48
C THR A 140 -35.74 -22.02 10.98
N ASN A 141 -34.71 -21.50 11.65
CA ASN A 141 -34.76 -21.25 13.09
C ASN A 141 -35.52 -19.96 13.42
N LYS A 142 -36.67 -20.12 14.08
CA LYS A 142 -37.41 -19.02 14.73
C LYS A 142 -36.63 -18.61 15.99
N LEU A 143 -36.03 -17.43 15.98
CA LEU A 143 -35.51 -16.84 17.22
C LEU A 143 -36.75 -16.33 17.97
N SER A 144 -37.16 -17.04 19.03
CA SER A 144 -38.16 -16.53 19.98
C SER A 144 -37.55 -15.46 20.86
#